data_AF-A0A9W7E9P4-F1
#
_entry.id   AF-A0A9W7E9P4-F1
#
_cell.length_a   1.000
_cell.length_b   1.000
_cell.length_c   1.000
_cell.angle_alpha   90.00
_cell.angle_beta   90.00
_cell.angle_gamma   90.00
#
_symmetry.space_group_name_H-M   'P 1'
#
loop_
_entity.id
_entity.type
_entity.pdbx_description
1 polymer ?
#
loop_
_entity_poly.entity_id
_entity_poly.type
_entity_poly.pdbx_seq_one_letter_code
_entity_poly.pdbx_strand_id
1 'polypeptide(L)'
;MNFFKSKKGSTSKTPAFFKKSGFKASGQALGGSRPGALTNVVFVNPGPLGMSIEKTESGGAVVARVDAGSAAGEAGVQRGDFICWAGSGGEEATYEEIIQVVRSGERPLEMDMKRLSVKVGGTVGGSSASAAEDARRAAVIAAAEKRNKASKKMQKPLPKRPIDLKNNTKMYDHSDKGAAQTDEAKRAVAAAKSNEANLASTLGYNPYETVKMSSGKARQATDQVINGAVGSGPNNDSGVPIPGSVRPPMSPNRHDIAPSSSSHSSTSTAATTTTIPSSDPDATPSQDFQDALAVLASQAENDGALKTISKLVVNAATKGQSEDGAKFRTIRLANKTIQNKVISVEGSLELLLSVGFVLQEKDNETVLVFPAGQVEDWLGAAVKMIDACAGV
;
A
#
# COMPACT_ATOMS: atom_id res chain seq x y z
N MET A 1 -0.43 -69.71 -37.03
CA MET A 1 0.96 -69.32 -37.38
C MET A 1 1.37 -68.20 -36.46
N ASN A 2 2.43 -68.45 -35.69
CA ASN A 2 2.96 -67.59 -34.63
C ASN A 2 3.73 -66.41 -35.21
N PHE A 3 3.62 -65.23 -34.58
CA PHE A 3 4.62 -64.17 -34.68
C PHE A 3 4.97 -63.62 -33.30
N PHE A 4 6.20 -63.94 -32.89
CA PHE A 4 6.91 -63.43 -31.71
C PHE A 4 7.34 -61.97 -31.92
N LYS A 5 7.34 -61.17 -30.84
CA LYS A 5 8.26 -60.05 -30.56
C LYS A 5 8.18 -59.74 -29.05
N SER A 6 9.12 -60.23 -28.24
CA SER A 6 10.46 -59.69 -27.94
C SER A 6 10.45 -58.64 -26.80
N LYS A 7 10.99 -59.09 -25.65
CA LYS A 7 11.32 -58.36 -24.42
C LYS A 7 12.54 -57.45 -24.60
N LYS A 8 12.49 -56.24 -24.02
CA LYS A 8 13.62 -55.48 -23.43
C LYS A 8 13.04 -54.84 -22.15
N GLY A 9 13.56 -54.98 -20.93
CA GLY A 9 14.95 -55.07 -20.49
C GLY A 9 15.42 -53.69 -20.03
N SER A 10 14.84 -53.13 -18.96
CA SER A 10 15.19 -51.81 -18.41
C SER A 10 15.89 -51.96 -17.06
N THR A 11 17.19 -51.66 -17.08
CA THR A 11 18.13 -51.66 -15.95
C THR A 11 17.90 -50.50 -14.99
N SER A 12 17.91 -50.81 -13.70
CA SER A 12 17.96 -49.91 -12.55
C SER A 12 19.24 -49.08 -12.53
N LYS A 13 19.11 -47.75 -12.39
CA LYS A 13 20.21 -46.86 -11.97
C LYS A 13 19.76 -46.01 -10.78
N THR A 14 20.35 -46.31 -9.63
CA THR A 14 20.42 -45.46 -8.44
C THR A 14 21.46 -44.35 -8.65
N PRO A 15 21.18 -43.11 -8.22
CA PRO A 15 22.22 -42.18 -7.77
C PRO A 15 22.03 -41.92 -6.26
N ALA A 16 22.99 -42.27 -5.41
CA ALA A 16 24.21 -41.49 -5.10
C ALA A 16 23.91 -40.16 -4.39
N PHE A 17 23.89 -40.24 -3.05
CA PHE A 17 24.53 -39.33 -2.08
C PHE A 17 24.72 -37.86 -2.52
N PHE A 18 23.80 -36.98 -2.08
CA PHE A 18 24.07 -35.54 -2.00
C PHE A 18 24.54 -35.18 -0.58
N LYS A 19 25.77 -34.68 -0.49
CA LYS A 19 26.39 -34.09 0.70
C LYS A 19 25.57 -32.89 1.18
N LYS A 20 25.24 -32.87 2.48
CA LYS A 20 24.73 -31.69 3.20
C LYS A 20 25.81 -30.59 3.21
N SER A 21 25.61 -29.53 2.43
CA SER A 21 26.29 -28.26 2.66
C SER A 21 25.50 -27.47 3.71
N GLY A 22 26.09 -27.29 4.89
CA GLY A 22 25.55 -26.44 5.94
C GLY A 22 25.50 -24.98 5.48
N PHE A 23 24.29 -24.46 5.29
CA PHE A 23 24.04 -23.06 4.99
C PHE A 23 24.16 -22.27 6.31
N LYS A 24 25.37 -21.83 6.66
CA LYS A 24 25.57 -20.77 7.65
C LYS A 24 25.14 -19.46 6.99
N ALA A 25 23.92 -19.03 7.27
CA ALA A 25 23.45 -17.69 6.95
C ALA A 25 24.12 -16.69 7.91
N SER A 26 25.34 -16.27 7.59
CA SER A 26 25.91 -15.06 8.15
C SER A 26 25.16 -13.87 7.55
N GLY A 27 24.39 -13.15 8.38
CA GLY A 27 23.77 -11.89 8.01
C GLY A 27 24.84 -10.89 7.60
N GLN A 28 25.01 -10.71 6.30
CA GLN A 28 25.84 -9.67 5.74
C GLN A 28 25.08 -8.36 5.97
N ALA A 29 25.60 -7.52 6.87
CA ALA A 29 25.15 -6.13 6.98
C ALA A 29 25.21 -5.49 5.59
N LEU A 30 24.16 -4.79 5.20
CA LEU A 30 23.98 -4.13 3.90
C LEU A 30 24.93 -2.92 3.68
N GLY A 31 26.13 -2.95 4.26
CA GLY A 31 27.19 -1.93 4.11
C GLY A 31 28.05 -2.13 2.86
N GLY A 32 27.42 -2.48 1.73
CA GLY A 32 28.12 -2.58 0.44
C GLY A 32 27.74 -1.41 -0.44
N SER A 33 28.72 -0.60 -0.84
CA SER A 33 28.60 0.49 -1.82
C SER A 33 27.91 -0.02 -3.08
N ARG A 34 26.59 0.19 -3.20
CA ARG A 34 25.86 -0.23 -4.39
C ARG A 34 26.39 0.58 -5.58
N PRO A 35 26.74 -0.07 -6.71
CA PRO A 35 27.23 0.64 -7.90
C PRO A 35 26.08 1.48 -8.46
N GLY A 36 26.10 2.78 -8.18
CA GLY A 36 25.24 3.78 -8.79
C GLY A 36 25.97 4.50 -9.92
N ALA A 37 25.23 5.11 -10.83
CA ALA A 37 25.81 6.03 -11.81
C ALA A 37 26.15 7.35 -11.09
N LEU A 38 27.41 7.78 -11.18
CA LEU A 38 27.85 9.07 -10.66
C LEU A 38 27.68 10.14 -11.75
N THR A 39 27.05 11.25 -11.40
CA THR A 39 26.90 12.44 -12.25
C THR A 39 27.56 13.60 -11.53
N ASN A 40 28.60 14.19 -12.12
CA ASN A 40 29.23 15.38 -11.55
C ASN A 40 28.37 16.62 -11.84
N VAL A 41 28.12 17.42 -10.81
CA VAL A 41 27.27 18.61 -10.88
C VAL A 41 28.03 19.82 -10.37
N VAL A 42 28.02 20.91 -11.15
CA VAL A 42 28.73 22.16 -10.83
C VAL A 42 27.75 23.32 -10.85
N PHE A 43 27.57 23.97 -9.70
CA PHE A 43 26.74 25.17 -9.58
C PHE A 43 27.64 26.41 -9.60
N VAL A 44 27.67 27.11 -10.74
CA VAL A 44 28.51 28.30 -10.93
C VAL A 44 27.80 29.57 -10.45
N ASN A 45 26.49 29.66 -10.72
CA ASN A 45 25.73 30.88 -10.48
C ASN A 45 25.39 31.05 -8.99
N PRO A 46 25.52 32.27 -8.43
CA PRO A 46 25.02 32.56 -7.08
C PRO A 46 23.49 32.46 -7.06
N GLY A 47 22.94 31.99 -5.95
CA GLY A 47 21.50 31.84 -5.77
C GLY A 47 21.08 30.52 -5.11
N PRO A 48 19.77 30.34 -4.88
CA PRO A 48 19.22 29.11 -4.35
C PRO A 48 19.43 27.96 -5.35
N LEU A 49 19.79 26.79 -4.84
CA LEU A 49 19.97 25.60 -5.68
C LEU A 49 18.61 25.06 -6.19
N GLY A 50 17.52 25.31 -5.45
CA GLY A 50 16.17 24.82 -5.75
C GLY A 50 16.04 23.31 -5.65
N MET A 51 16.63 22.74 -4.60
CA MET A 51 16.43 21.37 -4.16
C MET A 51 16.31 21.30 -2.63
N SER A 52 15.56 20.31 -2.14
CA SER A 52 15.46 19.96 -0.72
C SER A 52 16.27 18.71 -0.45
N ILE A 53 16.99 18.69 0.66
CA ILE A 53 17.88 17.59 1.07
C ILE A 53 17.33 17.02 2.37
N GLU A 54 17.28 15.69 2.46
CA GLU A 54 16.90 14.95 3.66
C GLU A 54 18.09 14.13 4.20
N LYS A 55 18.06 13.87 5.50
CA LYS A 55 19.03 13.03 6.19
C LYS A 55 18.60 11.56 6.11
N THR A 56 19.48 10.68 5.67
CA THR A 56 19.24 9.23 5.65
C THR A 56 19.48 8.60 7.02
N GLU A 57 19.05 7.35 7.20
CA GLU A 57 19.31 6.58 8.44
C GLU A 57 20.82 6.39 8.72
N SER A 58 21.65 6.38 7.67
CA SER A 58 23.12 6.31 7.79
C SER A 58 23.78 7.66 8.07
N GLY A 59 23.01 8.75 8.13
CA GLY A 59 23.51 10.11 8.31
C GLY A 59 23.99 10.80 7.02
N GLY A 60 23.81 10.15 5.87
CA GLY A 60 24.11 10.73 4.55
C GLY A 60 23.04 11.74 4.10
N ALA A 61 23.36 12.46 3.02
CA ALA A 61 22.46 13.41 2.38
C ALA A 61 21.80 12.82 1.13
N VAL A 62 20.47 12.90 1.04
CA VAL A 62 19.70 12.48 -0.15
C VAL A 62 18.81 13.61 -0.64
N VAL A 63 18.66 13.75 -1.96
CA VAL A 63 17.78 14.74 -2.57
C VAL A 63 16.32 14.32 -2.41
N ALA A 64 15.56 15.05 -1.60
CA ALA A 64 14.16 14.77 -1.32
C ALA A 64 13.21 15.36 -2.37
N ARG A 65 13.55 16.54 -2.90
CA ARG A 65 12.77 17.28 -3.90
C ARG A 65 13.68 18.15 -4.74
N VAL A 66 13.32 18.33 -6.01
CA VAL A 66 13.96 19.29 -6.93
C VAL A 66 12.86 20.15 -7.52
N ASP A 67 13.00 21.46 -7.46
CA ASP A 67 12.05 22.39 -8.07
C ASP A 67 12.31 22.50 -9.58
N ALA A 68 11.24 22.52 -10.37
CA ALA A 68 11.35 22.63 -11.82
C ALA A 68 11.91 24.01 -12.23
N GLY A 69 12.86 24.03 -13.16
CA GLY A 69 13.53 25.27 -13.62
C GLY A 69 14.52 25.87 -12.62
N SER A 70 14.89 25.14 -11.57
CA SER A 70 15.96 25.56 -10.66
C SER A 70 17.34 25.18 -11.19
N ALA A 71 18.40 25.75 -10.59
CA ALA A 71 19.77 25.38 -10.92
C ALA A 71 20.02 23.87 -10.74
N ALA A 72 19.45 23.24 -9.71
CA ALA A 72 19.50 21.78 -9.50
C ALA A 72 18.77 21.00 -10.60
N GLY A 73 17.57 21.46 -10.99
CA GLY A 73 16.82 20.85 -12.08
C GLY A 73 17.55 20.92 -13.42
N GLU A 74 18.10 22.10 -13.75
CA GLU A 74 18.89 22.31 -14.97
C GLU A 74 20.17 21.49 -15.01
N ALA A 75 20.79 21.25 -13.85
CA ALA A 75 21.99 20.42 -13.74
C ALA A 75 21.69 18.90 -13.70
N GLY A 76 20.43 18.50 -13.88
CA GLY A 76 20.04 17.10 -13.98
C GLY A 76 19.93 16.34 -12.66
N VAL A 77 19.91 17.06 -11.53
CA VAL A 77 19.67 16.49 -10.20
C VAL A 77 18.25 15.94 -10.13
N GLN A 78 18.08 14.74 -9.57
CA GLN A 78 16.77 14.10 -9.41
C GLN A 78 16.50 13.74 -7.94
N ARG A 79 15.21 13.62 -7.61
CA ARG A 79 14.79 13.07 -6.33
C ARG A 79 15.35 11.65 -6.16
N GLY A 80 15.94 11.39 -4.99
CA GLY A 80 16.55 10.12 -4.63
C GLY A 80 18.05 10.01 -4.96
N ASP A 81 18.65 11.02 -5.58
CA ASP A 81 20.09 11.07 -5.77
C ASP A 81 20.79 11.26 -4.40
N PHE A 82 21.86 10.50 -4.17
CA PHE A 82 22.71 10.64 -2.98
C PHE A 82 23.80 11.66 -3.28
N ILE A 83 24.06 12.56 -2.34
CA ILE A 83 25.08 13.60 -2.50
C ILE A 83 26.43 13.06 -2.04
N CYS A 84 27.42 13.13 -2.92
CA CYS A 84 28.79 12.67 -2.71
C CYS A 84 29.77 13.83 -2.86
N TRP A 85 30.91 13.75 -2.19
CA TRP A 85 32.00 14.71 -2.38
C TRP A 85 32.55 14.62 -3.81
N ALA A 86 32.78 15.78 -4.45
CA ALA A 86 33.32 15.83 -5.80
C ALA A 86 34.67 15.10 -5.87
N GLY A 87 34.80 14.16 -6.81
CA GLY A 87 36.04 13.42 -7.05
C GLY A 87 36.33 12.31 -6.04
N SER A 88 35.43 12.06 -5.07
CA SER A 88 35.61 11.01 -4.06
C SER A 88 35.39 9.59 -4.56
N GLY A 89 34.92 9.42 -5.80
CA GLY A 89 34.53 8.11 -6.33
C GLY A 89 33.21 7.59 -5.73
N GLY A 90 32.36 8.48 -5.20
CA GLY A 90 31.04 8.14 -4.67
C GLY A 90 31.00 7.93 -3.16
N GLU A 91 31.92 8.55 -2.43
CA GLU A 91 31.84 8.68 -0.97
C GLU A 91 30.69 9.63 -0.61
N GLU A 92 29.71 9.09 0.12
CA GLU A 92 28.51 9.83 0.50
C GLU A 92 28.87 10.90 1.53
N ALA A 93 28.52 12.15 1.23
CA ALA A 93 28.74 13.25 2.15
C ALA A 93 27.71 13.22 3.28
N THR A 94 28.12 13.60 4.48
CA THR A 94 27.18 13.67 5.61
C THR A 94 26.21 14.83 5.43
N TYR A 95 24.99 14.68 5.96
CA TYR A 95 23.97 15.71 5.86
C TYR A 95 24.45 17.04 6.46
N GLU A 96 25.09 17.00 7.62
CA GLU A 96 25.58 18.20 8.31
C GLU A 96 26.64 18.95 7.50
N GLU A 97 27.60 18.24 6.90
CA GLU A 97 28.65 18.87 6.08
C GLU A 97 28.08 19.51 4.82
N ILE A 98 27.16 18.83 4.12
CA ILE A 98 26.52 19.40 2.92
C ILE A 98 25.73 20.66 3.27
N ILE A 99 24.96 20.65 4.37
CA ILE A 99 24.24 21.84 4.80
C ILE A 99 25.21 22.98 5.14
N GLN A 100 26.35 22.70 5.75
CA GLN A 100 27.37 23.70 6.04
C GLN A 100 27.99 24.29 4.76
N VAL A 101 28.35 23.46 3.79
CA VAL A 101 28.91 23.90 2.50
C VAL A 101 27.88 24.70 1.70
N VAL A 102 26.62 24.25 1.62
CA VAL A 102 25.56 25.00 0.91
C VAL A 102 25.29 26.35 1.58
N ARG A 103 25.31 26.40 2.92
CA ARG A 103 25.12 27.64 3.70
C ARG A 103 26.29 28.61 3.61
N SER A 104 27.50 28.13 3.33
CA SER A 104 28.66 29.02 3.12
C SER A 104 28.44 29.99 1.96
N GLY A 105 27.59 29.61 0.99
CA GLY A 105 27.34 30.40 -0.20
C GLY A 105 28.51 30.41 -1.20
N GLU A 106 29.59 29.67 -0.94
CA GLU A 106 30.75 29.59 -1.83
C GLU A 106 30.36 28.95 -3.17
N ARG A 107 30.91 29.50 -4.25
CA ARG A 107 30.70 29.08 -5.64
C ARG A 107 32.05 29.15 -6.38
N PRO A 108 32.34 28.24 -7.32
CA PRO A 108 31.48 27.15 -7.79
C PRO A 108 31.30 26.07 -6.72
N LEU A 109 30.09 25.52 -6.64
CA LEU A 109 29.80 24.40 -5.74
C LEU A 109 29.80 23.11 -6.56
N GLU A 110 30.82 22.29 -6.33
CA GLU A 110 31.02 21.01 -7.02
C GLU A 110 30.61 19.85 -6.12
N MET A 111 29.79 18.94 -6.63
CA MET A 111 29.40 17.72 -5.94
C MET A 111 29.09 16.61 -6.93
N ASP A 112 29.26 15.36 -6.50
CA ASP A 112 28.88 14.20 -7.29
C ASP A 112 27.50 13.70 -6.84
N MET A 113 26.62 13.41 -7.78
CA MET A 113 25.30 12.83 -7.53
C MET A 113 25.35 11.34 -7.86
N LYS A 114 25.16 10.49 -6.84
CA LYS A 114 25.12 9.04 -6.99
C LYS A 114 23.68 8.58 -7.15
N ARG A 115 23.32 8.25 -8.38
CA ARG A 115 22.00 7.69 -8.72
C ARG A 115 22.01 6.19 -8.58
N LEU A 116 21.19 5.67 -7.68
CA LEU A 116 20.96 4.23 -7.60
C LEU A 116 20.17 3.79 -8.83
N SER A 117 20.81 3.02 -9.72
CA SER A 117 20.11 2.40 -10.84
C SER A 117 19.18 1.32 -10.29
N VAL A 118 17.99 1.72 -9.87
CA VAL A 118 16.91 0.75 -9.68
C VAL A 118 16.61 0.26 -11.09
N LYS A 119 17.01 -0.98 -11.41
CA LYS A 119 16.57 -1.64 -12.64
C LYS A 119 15.06 -1.84 -12.53
N VAL A 120 14.30 -0.79 -12.83
CA VAL A 120 12.86 -0.83 -12.93
C VAL A 120 12.52 -1.48 -14.26
N GLY A 121 12.66 -2.80 -14.31
CA GLY A 121 12.03 -3.62 -15.33
C GLY A 121 10.54 -3.72 -15.02
N GLY A 122 9.78 -2.66 -15.31
CA GLY A 122 8.34 -2.65 -15.14
C GLY A 122 7.81 -1.30 -14.71
N THR A 123 7.12 -0.63 -15.62
CA THR A 123 6.34 0.60 -15.42
C THR A 123 5.39 0.46 -14.23
N VAL A 124 5.77 0.93 -13.05
CA VAL A 124 4.85 1.20 -11.94
C VAL A 124 5.41 2.37 -11.13
N GLY A 125 4.67 3.48 -11.15
CA GLY A 125 4.92 4.61 -10.27
C GLY A 125 4.50 4.32 -8.82
N GLY A 126 5.28 4.88 -7.90
CA GLY A 126 4.80 5.42 -6.62
C GLY A 126 4.29 4.45 -5.57
N SER A 127 5.18 3.96 -4.70
CA SER A 127 5.02 4.02 -3.22
C SER A 127 6.27 3.43 -2.55
N SER A 128 6.78 4.16 -1.56
CA SER A 128 7.97 3.86 -0.77
C SER A 128 7.74 2.67 0.18
N ALA A 129 7.80 1.46 -0.35
CA ALA A 129 7.91 0.28 0.48
C ALA A 129 9.39 -0.08 0.66
N SER A 130 9.80 -0.40 1.89
CA SER A 130 11.18 -0.80 2.19
C SER A 130 11.60 -2.00 1.31
N ALA A 131 12.88 -2.12 0.97
CA ALA A 131 13.38 -3.21 0.11
C ALA A 131 13.02 -4.63 0.63
N ALA A 132 12.75 -4.78 1.93
CA ALA A 132 12.29 -6.01 2.54
C ALA A 132 10.80 -6.32 2.22
N GLU A 133 9.97 -5.29 2.10
CA GLU A 133 8.56 -5.39 1.72
C GLU A 133 8.43 -5.86 0.26
N ASP A 134 9.22 -5.30 -0.64
CA ASP A 134 9.22 -5.67 -2.05
C ASP A 134 9.67 -7.12 -2.27
N ALA A 135 10.66 -7.59 -1.52
CA ALA A 135 11.08 -8.99 -1.55
C ALA A 135 9.96 -9.94 -1.08
N ARG A 136 9.21 -9.56 -0.03
CA ARG A 136 8.03 -10.32 0.42
C ARG A 136 6.92 -10.28 -0.62
N ARG A 137 6.63 -9.12 -1.20
CA ARG A 137 5.59 -8.96 -2.22
C ARG A 137 5.89 -9.78 -3.47
N ALA A 138 7.15 -9.76 -3.93
CA ALA A 138 7.61 -10.60 -5.04
C ALA A 138 7.49 -12.10 -4.74
N ALA A 139 7.83 -12.54 -3.52
CA ALA A 139 7.69 -13.93 -3.11
C ALA A 139 6.21 -14.39 -3.06
N VAL A 140 5.30 -13.54 -2.58
CA VAL A 140 3.86 -13.83 -2.56
C VAL A 140 3.30 -13.96 -3.98
N ILE A 141 3.68 -13.06 -4.90
CA ILE A 141 3.25 -13.13 -6.30
C ILE A 141 3.76 -14.42 -6.95
N ALA A 142 5.04 -14.77 -6.77
CA ALA A 142 5.61 -16.00 -7.30
C ALA A 142 4.92 -17.27 -6.76
N ALA A 143 4.52 -17.26 -5.48
CA ALA A 143 3.77 -18.37 -4.88
C ALA A 143 2.35 -18.48 -5.44
N ALA A 144 1.66 -17.35 -5.64
CA ALA A 144 0.32 -17.31 -6.22
C ALA A 144 0.31 -17.82 -7.68
N GLU A 145 1.30 -17.42 -8.48
CA GLU A 145 1.44 -17.91 -9.86
C GLU A 145 1.71 -19.42 -9.92
N LYS A 146 2.54 -19.96 -9.02
CA LYS A 146 2.79 -21.40 -8.94
C LYS A 146 1.50 -22.17 -8.64
N ARG A 147 0.67 -21.68 -7.72
CA ARG A 147 -0.65 -22.28 -7.42
C ARG A 147 -1.57 -22.25 -8.63
N ASN A 148 -1.61 -21.13 -9.35
CA ASN A 148 -2.48 -20.98 -10.51
C ASN A 148 -2.02 -21.83 -11.72
N LYS A 149 -0.71 -22.04 -11.87
CA LYS A 149 -0.17 -22.98 -12.88
C LYS A 149 -0.47 -24.45 -12.54
N ALA A 150 -0.48 -24.81 -11.25
CA ALA A 150 -0.84 -26.15 -10.81
C ALA A 150 -2.34 -26.43 -11.04
N SER A 151 -3.23 -25.49 -10.71
CA SER A 151 -4.68 -25.64 -10.93
C SER A 151 -5.04 -25.71 -12.41
N LYS A 152 -4.43 -24.88 -13.27
CA LYS A 152 -4.63 -24.96 -14.73
C LYS A 152 -4.20 -26.29 -15.34
N LYS A 153 -3.16 -26.95 -14.79
CA LYS A 153 -2.75 -28.29 -15.25
C LYS A 153 -3.76 -29.38 -14.87
N MET A 154 -4.53 -29.19 -13.79
CA MET A 154 -5.59 -30.12 -13.38
C MET A 154 -6.92 -29.84 -14.11
N GLN A 155 -7.16 -28.61 -14.54
CA GLN A 155 -8.31 -28.23 -15.37
C GLN A 155 -8.04 -28.39 -16.87
N LYS A 156 -7.43 -29.52 -17.29
CA LYS A 156 -7.44 -29.83 -18.72
C LYS A 156 -8.91 -30.03 -19.14
N PRO A 157 -9.42 -29.25 -20.10
CA PRO A 157 -10.80 -29.40 -20.55
C PRO A 157 -10.98 -30.84 -21.02
N LEU A 158 -11.93 -31.54 -20.40
CA LEU A 158 -12.34 -32.86 -20.83
C LEU A 158 -12.68 -32.78 -22.34
N PRO A 159 -12.17 -33.71 -23.16
CA PRO A 159 -12.45 -33.71 -24.59
C PRO A 159 -13.97 -33.72 -24.78
N LYS A 160 -14.48 -32.65 -25.40
CA LYS A 160 -15.91 -32.53 -25.72
C LYS A 160 -16.27 -33.70 -26.63
N ARG A 161 -16.92 -34.72 -26.06
CA ARG A 161 -17.63 -35.70 -26.88
C ARG A 161 -18.75 -34.94 -27.61
N PRO A 162 -18.95 -35.16 -28.91
CA PRO A 162 -20.08 -34.57 -29.62
C PRO A 162 -21.35 -35.07 -28.97
N ILE A 163 -22.04 -34.18 -28.26
CA ILE A 163 -23.37 -34.42 -27.72
C ILE A 163 -24.32 -33.97 -28.83
N ASP A 164 -25.02 -34.92 -29.43
CA ASP A 164 -26.17 -34.65 -30.30
C ASP A 164 -27.29 -34.02 -29.46
N LEU A 165 -27.31 -32.69 -29.40
CA LEU A 165 -28.42 -31.94 -28.81
C LEU A 165 -29.57 -31.88 -29.82
N LYS A 166 -30.39 -32.92 -29.81
CA LYS A 166 -31.80 -32.81 -30.21
C LYS A 166 -32.66 -33.39 -29.10
N ASN A 167 -33.51 -32.51 -28.54
CA ASN A 167 -34.66 -32.80 -27.68
C ASN A 167 -34.39 -33.24 -26.24
N ASN A 168 -34.25 -32.28 -25.31
CA ASN A 168 -35.11 -32.23 -24.12
C ASN A 168 -34.82 -30.99 -23.26
N THR A 169 -35.68 -29.97 -23.39
CA THR A 169 -35.83 -28.92 -22.40
C THR A 169 -36.71 -29.47 -21.28
N LYS A 170 -36.11 -30.10 -20.28
CA LYS A 170 -36.74 -30.30 -18.98
C LYS A 170 -35.92 -29.56 -17.92
N MET A 171 -36.59 -28.62 -17.26
CA MET A 171 -36.17 -27.98 -16.02
C MET A 171 -35.58 -29.02 -15.07
N TYR A 172 -34.32 -28.83 -14.68
CA TYR A 172 -33.76 -29.50 -13.50
C TYR A 172 -34.01 -28.60 -12.30
N ASP A 173 -35.03 -28.98 -11.53
CA ASP A 173 -35.20 -28.58 -10.15
C ASP A 173 -34.11 -29.28 -9.31
N HIS A 174 -33.30 -28.51 -8.60
CA HIS A 174 -32.21 -29.00 -7.74
C HIS A 174 -32.72 -29.46 -6.37
N SER A 175 -33.82 -30.22 -6.36
CA SER A 175 -34.48 -30.74 -5.15
C SER A 175 -34.35 -32.27 -5.00
N ASP A 176 -33.37 -32.91 -5.66
CA ASP A 176 -33.11 -34.35 -5.48
C ASP A 176 -32.31 -34.63 -4.19
N LYS A 177 -33.01 -34.44 -3.06
CA LYS A 177 -32.65 -35.00 -1.75
C LYS A 177 -33.17 -36.44 -1.69
N GLY A 178 -32.49 -37.41 -2.28
CA GLY A 178 -33.01 -38.78 -2.17
C GLY A 178 -32.25 -39.91 -2.81
N ALA A 179 -31.26 -39.68 -3.67
CA ALA A 179 -30.48 -40.79 -4.21
C ALA A 179 -29.67 -41.46 -3.09
N ALA A 180 -30.11 -42.66 -2.68
CA ALA A 180 -29.41 -43.51 -1.74
C ALA A 180 -27.97 -43.67 -2.23
N GLN A 181 -27.00 -43.11 -1.50
CA GLN A 181 -25.58 -43.27 -1.81
C GLN A 181 -25.28 -44.76 -1.96
N THR A 182 -24.77 -45.14 -3.12
CA THR A 182 -24.34 -46.52 -3.38
C THR A 182 -23.38 -46.97 -2.30
N ASP A 183 -23.39 -48.26 -1.94
CA ASP A 183 -22.52 -48.75 -0.86
C ASP A 183 -21.02 -48.54 -1.17
N GLU A 184 -20.67 -48.45 -2.46
CA GLU A 184 -19.35 -48.04 -2.91
C GLU A 184 -19.01 -46.60 -2.52
N ALA A 185 -19.95 -45.65 -2.68
CA ALA A 185 -19.75 -44.26 -2.25
C ALA A 185 -19.59 -44.16 -0.73
N LYS A 186 -20.34 -44.94 0.05
CA LYS A 186 -20.18 -45.00 1.51
C LYS A 186 -18.80 -45.51 1.91
N ARG A 187 -18.28 -46.54 1.22
CA ARG A 187 -16.94 -47.09 1.46
C ARG A 187 -15.84 -46.08 1.12
N ALA A 188 -15.99 -45.34 0.02
CA ALA A 188 -15.04 -44.30 -0.37
C ALA A 188 -15.00 -43.15 0.65
N VAL A 189 -16.16 -42.71 1.15
CA VAL A 189 -16.25 -41.67 2.18
C VAL A 189 -15.64 -42.14 3.50
N ALA A 190 -15.88 -43.39 3.90
CA ALA A 190 -15.27 -43.96 5.11
C ALA A 190 -13.74 -44.03 5.01
N ALA A 191 -13.21 -44.45 3.86
CA ALA A 191 -11.76 -44.51 3.62
C ALA A 191 -11.11 -43.11 3.60
N ALA A 192 -11.78 -42.10 3.03
CA ALA A 192 -11.32 -40.72 3.09
C ALA A 192 -11.25 -40.22 4.53
N LYS A 193 -12.32 -40.45 5.32
CA LYS A 193 -12.40 -40.01 6.71
C LYS A 193 -11.36 -40.68 7.62
N SER A 194 -11.02 -41.95 7.38
CA SER A 194 -9.93 -42.61 8.12
C SER A 194 -8.55 -42.03 7.77
N ASN A 195 -8.33 -41.66 6.51
CA ASN A 195 -7.07 -41.03 6.10
C ASN A 195 -6.93 -39.62 6.71
N GLU A 196 -8.02 -38.87 6.79
CA GLU A 196 -8.06 -37.56 7.46
C GLU A 196 -7.72 -37.69 8.96
N ALA A 197 -8.30 -38.68 9.65
CA ALA A 197 -8.02 -38.92 11.07
C ALA A 197 -6.55 -39.28 11.31
N ASN A 198 -5.97 -40.17 10.50
CA ASN A 198 -4.55 -40.53 10.61
C ASN A 198 -3.62 -39.34 10.38
N LEU A 199 -3.96 -38.47 9.41
CA LEU A 199 -3.19 -37.26 9.14
C LEU A 199 -3.30 -36.27 10.30
N ALA A 200 -4.50 -36.09 10.86
CA ALA A 200 -4.71 -35.23 12.02
C ALA A 200 -3.91 -35.69 13.25
N SER A 201 -3.89 -37.00 13.52
CA SER A 201 -3.05 -37.58 14.58
C SER A 201 -1.55 -37.37 14.34
N THR A 202 -1.10 -37.42 13.09
CA THR A 202 0.31 -37.20 12.73
C THR A 202 0.73 -35.74 12.90
N LEU A 203 -0.16 -34.80 12.59
CA LEU A 203 0.11 -33.36 12.66
C LEU A 203 -0.14 -32.77 14.05
N GLY A 204 -0.86 -33.48 14.93
CA GLY A 204 -1.28 -32.96 16.23
C GLY A 204 -2.40 -31.91 16.15
N TYR A 205 -2.96 -31.68 14.97
CA TYR A 205 -4.12 -30.82 14.70
C TYR A 205 -4.84 -31.29 13.43
N ASN A 206 -6.15 -31.04 13.31
CA ASN A 206 -6.95 -31.48 12.16
C ASN A 206 -7.05 -30.38 11.08
N PRO A 207 -6.32 -30.46 9.95
CA PRO A 207 -6.37 -29.44 8.90
C PRO A 207 -7.70 -29.40 8.13
N TYR A 208 -8.53 -30.43 8.26
CA TYR A 208 -9.82 -30.55 7.56
C TYR A 208 -11.00 -30.11 8.42
N GLU A 209 -10.77 -29.85 9.70
CA GLU A 209 -11.80 -29.31 10.57
C GLU A 209 -12.00 -27.83 10.25
N THR A 210 -13.10 -27.51 9.56
CA THR A 210 -13.50 -26.12 9.36
C THR A 210 -14.00 -25.58 10.69
N VAL A 211 -13.10 -25.03 11.50
CA VAL A 211 -13.49 -24.17 12.60
C VAL A 211 -14.23 -23.00 11.97
N LYS A 212 -15.55 -22.91 12.19
CA LYS A 212 -16.34 -21.74 11.82
C LYS A 212 -15.91 -20.58 12.72
N MET A 213 -14.71 -20.05 12.50
CA MET A 213 -14.28 -18.82 13.11
C MET A 213 -15.08 -17.70 12.46
N SER A 214 -15.91 -17.01 13.26
CA SER A 214 -16.47 -15.75 12.80
C SER A 214 -15.32 -14.80 12.48
N SER A 215 -15.51 -13.91 11.52
CA SER A 215 -14.48 -12.97 11.04
C SER A 215 -13.79 -12.19 12.16
N GLY A 216 -14.47 -11.97 13.30
CA GLY A 216 -13.88 -11.36 14.50
C GLY A 216 -12.83 -12.23 15.20
N LYS A 217 -13.06 -13.55 15.31
CA LYS A 217 -12.09 -14.48 15.93
C LYS A 217 -10.88 -14.72 15.03
N ALA A 218 -11.06 -14.72 13.71
CA ALA A 218 -9.97 -14.84 12.76
C ALA A 218 -8.99 -13.65 12.87
N ARG A 219 -9.51 -12.43 13.04
CA ARG A 219 -8.69 -11.23 13.26
C ARG A 219 -7.92 -11.30 14.57
N GLN A 220 -8.57 -11.68 15.67
CA GLN A 220 -7.90 -11.84 16.97
C GLN A 220 -6.80 -12.92 16.93
N ALA A 221 -7.01 -14.02 16.22
CA ALA A 221 -5.99 -15.05 16.06
C ALA A 221 -4.79 -14.57 15.21
N THR A 222 -5.03 -13.80 14.15
CA THR A 222 -3.92 -13.18 13.38
C THR A 222 -3.18 -12.13 14.18
N ASP A 223 -3.87 -11.31 14.98
CA ASP A 223 -3.23 -10.30 15.83
C ASP A 223 -2.38 -10.95 16.93
N GLN A 224 -2.82 -12.07 17.51
CA GLN A 224 -2.04 -12.83 18.49
C GLN A 224 -0.79 -13.49 17.89
N VAL A 225 -0.86 -13.95 16.63
CA VAL A 225 0.30 -14.53 15.93
C VAL A 225 1.30 -13.46 15.52
N ILE A 226 0.84 -12.29 15.10
CA ILE A 226 1.70 -11.19 14.64
C ILE A 226 2.37 -10.47 15.82
N ASN A 227 1.65 -10.25 16.92
CA ASN A 227 2.15 -9.44 18.04
C ASN A 227 2.82 -10.26 19.14
N GLY A 228 2.86 -11.60 19.01
CA GLY A 228 3.31 -12.49 20.07
C GLY A 228 2.33 -12.48 21.25
N ALA A 229 2.21 -13.62 21.93
CA ALA A 229 1.35 -13.72 23.11
C ALA A 229 1.90 -12.85 24.26
N VAL A 230 1.45 -11.59 24.33
CA VAL A 230 1.63 -10.75 25.52
C VAL A 230 0.69 -11.29 26.58
N GLY A 231 1.24 -12.08 27.50
CA GLY A 231 0.51 -12.76 28.55
C GLY A 231 -0.27 -11.79 29.43
N SER A 232 -1.59 -11.74 29.22
CA SER A 232 -2.53 -11.39 30.28
C SER A 232 -2.97 -12.71 30.92
N GLY A 233 -2.39 -12.99 32.09
CA GLY A 233 -2.72 -14.17 32.88
C GLY A 233 -4.19 -14.17 33.32
N PRO A 234 -4.79 -15.34 33.53
CA PRO A 234 -6.15 -15.44 34.06
C PRO A 234 -6.13 -15.10 35.56
N ASN A 235 -6.99 -14.17 35.96
CA ASN A 235 -7.32 -13.92 37.36
C ASN A 235 -7.86 -15.21 37.98
N ASN A 236 -7.17 -15.72 38.99
CA ASN A 236 -7.76 -16.58 39.98
C ASN A 236 -7.64 -15.91 41.36
N ASP A 237 -8.82 -15.76 41.92
CA ASP A 237 -9.18 -15.37 43.28
C ASP A 237 -8.36 -16.12 44.35
N SER A 238 -7.81 -15.38 45.32
CA SER A 238 -7.48 -15.78 46.71
C SER A 238 -6.54 -14.74 47.35
N GLY A 239 -7.04 -13.94 48.28
CA GLY A 239 -6.30 -12.88 48.95
C GLY A 239 -5.24 -13.36 49.95
N VAL A 240 -4.14 -12.61 50.03
CA VAL A 240 -3.26 -12.43 51.21
C VAL A 240 -2.62 -11.03 51.12
N PRO A 241 -2.62 -10.19 52.16
CA PRO A 241 -1.99 -8.87 52.13
C PRO A 241 -0.51 -8.94 52.52
N ILE A 242 0.36 -8.23 51.80
CA ILE A 242 1.76 -7.99 52.19
C ILE A 242 2.06 -6.48 52.07
N PRO A 243 2.81 -5.87 53.02
CA PRO A 243 2.76 -4.44 53.27
C PRO A 243 3.86 -3.63 52.55
N GLY A 244 3.48 -2.40 52.22
CA GLY A 244 4.26 -1.16 52.38
C GLY A 244 5.68 -1.08 51.82
N SER A 245 5.83 -0.37 50.70
CA SER A 245 7.11 0.27 50.33
C SER A 245 6.91 1.79 50.25
N VAL A 246 7.60 2.49 51.15
CA VAL A 246 7.52 3.93 51.41
C VAL A 246 8.38 4.67 50.38
N ARG A 247 7.81 5.68 49.71
CA ARG A 247 8.52 6.63 48.85
C ARG A 247 9.22 7.71 49.69
N PRO A 248 10.43 8.16 49.32
CA PRO A 248 11.10 9.28 50.00
C PRO A 248 10.52 10.66 49.58
N PRO A 249 10.65 11.68 50.44
CA PRO A 249 10.10 13.02 50.22
C PRO A 249 10.99 13.88 49.31
N MET A 250 10.38 14.66 48.41
CA MET A 250 11.04 15.73 47.67
C MET A 250 11.23 16.97 48.55
N SER A 251 12.45 17.50 48.59
CA SER A 251 12.77 18.80 49.18
C SER A 251 12.46 19.95 48.21
N PRO A 252 12.02 21.13 48.71
CA PRO A 252 11.91 22.35 47.92
C PRO A 252 13.17 23.19 48.07
N ASN A 253 13.83 23.54 46.97
CA ASN A 253 14.84 24.59 46.97
C ASN A 253 14.89 25.24 45.58
N ARG A 254 14.55 26.52 45.48
CA ARG A 254 15.47 27.59 45.07
C ARG A 254 14.76 28.86 44.59
N HIS A 255 15.21 29.94 45.26
CA HIS A 255 15.62 31.25 44.75
C HIS A 255 14.65 32.10 43.92
N ASP A 256 14.18 33.14 44.61
CA ASP A 256 13.94 34.48 44.10
C ASP A 256 15.09 34.99 43.24
N ILE A 257 14.82 35.25 41.95
CA ILE A 257 15.54 36.24 41.16
C ILE A 257 14.48 36.98 40.31
N ALA A 258 14.24 38.24 40.64
CA ALA A 258 13.50 39.17 39.80
C ALA A 258 14.25 39.43 38.48
N PRO A 259 13.52 39.71 37.39
CA PRO A 259 13.79 40.98 36.74
C PRO A 259 12.55 41.72 36.22
N SER A 260 12.62 43.03 36.45
CA SER A 260 12.10 44.17 35.69
C SER A 260 11.50 43.93 34.30
N SER A 261 10.28 44.44 34.14
CA SER A 261 9.78 45.30 33.05
C SER A 261 10.48 45.25 31.68
N SER A 262 9.76 44.79 30.66
CA SER A 262 9.66 45.52 29.40
C SER A 262 8.40 45.10 28.65
N SER A 263 7.63 46.12 28.32
CA SER A 263 6.36 46.12 27.62
C SER A 263 6.61 46.33 26.12
N HIS A 264 6.41 45.30 25.29
CA HIS A 264 6.26 45.39 23.82
C HIS A 264 5.44 44.16 23.38
N SER A 265 4.16 44.34 23.06
CA SER A 265 3.61 44.51 21.70
C SER A 265 3.30 43.18 20.97
N SER A 266 2.01 43.04 20.62
CA SER A 266 1.52 42.35 19.42
C SER A 266 1.47 40.82 19.42
N THR A 267 0.56 40.25 20.21
CA THR A 267 0.02 38.90 19.94
C THR A 267 -1.02 39.02 18.83
N SER A 268 -0.62 38.70 17.60
CA SER A 268 -1.52 38.52 16.46
C SER A 268 -2.13 37.12 16.57
N THR A 269 -3.24 37.01 17.28
CA THR A 269 -4.16 35.88 17.19
C THR A 269 -4.89 36.00 15.86
N ALA A 270 -4.40 35.31 14.82
CA ALA A 270 -5.12 35.12 13.58
C ALA A 270 -6.34 34.23 13.84
N ALA A 271 -7.43 34.85 14.30
CA ALA A 271 -8.76 34.29 14.21
C ALA A 271 -9.05 34.13 12.71
N THR A 272 -9.09 32.89 12.25
CA THR A 272 -9.61 32.56 10.92
C THR A 272 -11.08 32.95 10.93
N THR A 273 -11.37 34.13 10.40
CA THR A 273 -12.72 34.62 10.19
C THR A 273 -13.37 33.66 9.20
N THR A 274 -14.24 32.79 9.71
CA THR A 274 -15.25 32.10 8.92
C THR A 274 -16.18 33.18 8.37
N THR A 275 -15.78 33.76 7.23
CA THR A 275 -16.61 34.65 6.42
C THR A 275 -17.82 33.84 5.97
N ILE A 276 -18.98 34.18 6.52
CA ILE A 276 -20.27 33.64 6.11
C ILE A 276 -20.46 34.05 4.64
N PRO A 277 -20.49 33.10 3.68
CA PRO A 277 -20.66 33.45 2.28
C PRO A 277 -22.09 33.96 2.08
N SER A 278 -22.20 35.18 1.53
CA SER A 278 -23.43 35.69 0.93
C SER A 278 -23.93 34.66 -0.08
N SER A 279 -25.20 34.30 0.03
CA SER A 279 -25.92 33.42 -0.89
C SER A 279 -26.14 34.10 -2.23
N ASP A 280 -25.07 34.26 -3.02
CA ASP A 280 -25.17 34.61 -4.42
C ASP A 280 -25.61 33.37 -5.21
N PRO A 281 -26.70 33.43 -5.98
CA PRO A 281 -27.30 32.29 -6.67
C PRO A 281 -26.48 31.78 -7.88
N ASP A 282 -25.29 32.33 -8.12
CA ASP A 282 -24.39 31.94 -9.22
C ASP A 282 -23.08 31.37 -8.67
N ALA A 283 -23.21 30.43 -7.74
CA ALA A 283 -22.09 29.71 -7.16
C ALA A 283 -21.41 28.89 -8.27
N THR A 284 -20.36 29.47 -8.85
CA THR A 284 -19.53 28.87 -9.86
C THR A 284 -18.51 27.93 -9.19
N PRO A 285 -18.21 26.75 -9.76
CA PRO A 285 -17.16 25.89 -9.26
C PRO A 285 -15.81 26.61 -9.24
N SER A 286 -14.95 26.26 -8.28
CA SER A 286 -13.62 26.87 -8.15
C SER A 286 -12.77 26.74 -9.42
N GLN A 287 -11.79 27.64 -9.60
CA GLN A 287 -10.88 27.55 -10.74
C GLN A 287 -10.10 26.22 -10.74
N ASP A 288 -9.65 25.77 -9.56
CA ASP A 288 -8.95 24.48 -9.40
C ASP A 288 -9.79 23.30 -9.91
N PHE A 289 -11.11 23.34 -9.70
CA PHE A 289 -12.03 22.34 -10.23
C PHE A 289 -12.07 22.36 -11.75
N GLN A 290 -12.17 23.56 -12.34
CA GLN A 290 -12.23 23.74 -13.79
C GLN A 290 -10.92 23.29 -14.46
N ASP A 291 -9.78 23.64 -13.88
CA ASP A 291 -8.47 23.25 -14.39
C ASP A 291 -8.28 21.72 -14.31
N ALA A 292 -8.62 21.10 -13.18
CA ALA A 292 -8.55 19.64 -13.03
C ALA A 292 -9.50 18.91 -14.00
N LEU A 293 -10.71 19.44 -14.20
CA LEU A 293 -11.67 18.89 -15.16
C LEU A 293 -11.16 19.04 -16.60
N ALA A 294 -10.55 20.16 -16.95
CA ALA A 294 -9.98 20.39 -18.29
C ALA A 294 -8.83 19.40 -18.59
N VAL A 295 -7.94 19.16 -17.63
CA VAL A 295 -6.89 18.13 -17.76
C VAL A 295 -7.52 16.77 -18.01
N LEU A 296 -8.52 16.40 -17.21
CA LEU A 296 -9.16 15.09 -17.31
C LEU A 296 -9.94 14.91 -18.62
N ALA A 297 -10.62 15.97 -19.10
CA ALA A 297 -11.36 15.96 -20.36
C ALA A 297 -10.44 15.93 -21.59
N SER A 298 -9.18 16.37 -21.47
CA SER A 298 -8.23 16.39 -22.59
C SER A 298 -7.66 15.02 -22.97
N GLN A 299 -7.75 14.01 -22.10
CA GLN A 299 -7.16 12.70 -22.37
C GLN A 299 -8.18 11.78 -23.06
N ALA A 300 -7.73 11.09 -24.10
CA ALA A 300 -8.54 10.11 -24.81
C ALA A 300 -8.86 8.91 -23.88
N GLU A 301 -10.11 8.44 -23.90
CA GLU A 301 -10.62 7.27 -23.13
C GLU A 301 -10.97 7.50 -21.65
N ASN A 302 -11.21 8.74 -21.21
CA ASN A 302 -11.52 9.05 -19.81
C ASN A 302 -13.00 8.99 -19.39
N ASP A 303 -13.93 8.66 -20.29
CA ASP A 303 -15.37 8.57 -20.00
C ASP A 303 -15.67 7.66 -18.80
N GLY A 304 -14.91 6.56 -18.68
CA GLY A 304 -15.05 5.62 -17.57
C GLY A 304 -14.65 6.21 -16.21
N ALA A 305 -13.65 7.08 -16.20
CA ALA A 305 -13.18 7.79 -15.01
C ALA A 305 -14.18 8.85 -14.60
N LEU A 306 -14.59 9.72 -15.53
CA LEU A 306 -15.55 10.80 -15.29
C LEU A 306 -16.89 10.27 -14.75
N LYS A 307 -17.45 9.20 -15.36
CA LYS A 307 -18.68 8.54 -14.86
C LYS A 307 -18.50 7.98 -13.46
N THR A 308 -17.31 7.46 -13.14
CA THR A 308 -17.02 6.92 -11.80
C THR A 308 -16.92 8.05 -10.79
N ILE A 309 -16.23 9.14 -11.12
CA ILE A 309 -16.08 10.34 -10.28
C ILE A 309 -17.45 10.99 -10.02
N SER A 310 -18.23 11.27 -11.07
CA SER A 310 -19.59 11.80 -10.96
C SER A 310 -20.44 10.97 -9.99
N LYS A 311 -20.42 9.64 -10.14
CA LYS A 311 -21.14 8.73 -9.24
C LYS A 311 -20.63 8.79 -7.79
N LEU A 312 -19.33 8.93 -7.57
CA LEU A 312 -18.75 9.05 -6.23
C LEU A 312 -19.19 10.36 -5.56
N VAL A 313 -19.11 11.48 -6.29
CA VAL A 313 -19.55 12.80 -5.83
C VAL A 313 -21.04 12.79 -5.50
N VAL A 314 -21.90 12.31 -6.41
CA VAL A 314 -23.36 12.24 -6.18
C VAL A 314 -23.69 11.36 -4.98
N ASN A 315 -23.06 10.19 -4.81
CA ASN A 315 -23.32 9.35 -3.65
C ASN A 315 -22.86 10.00 -2.34
N ALA A 316 -21.73 10.71 -2.32
CA ALA A 316 -21.24 11.42 -1.14
C ALA A 316 -22.14 12.63 -0.77
N ALA A 317 -22.60 13.37 -1.77
CA ALA A 317 -23.46 14.54 -1.61
C ALA A 317 -24.90 14.20 -1.22
N THR A 318 -25.42 13.04 -1.66
CA THR A 318 -26.81 12.63 -1.40
C THR A 318 -26.87 11.60 -0.27
N LYS A 319 -26.54 10.34 -0.55
CA LYS A 319 -26.57 9.23 0.40
C LYS A 319 -25.55 9.38 1.51
N GLY A 320 -24.48 10.13 1.27
CA GLY A 320 -23.45 10.40 2.24
C GLY A 320 -23.94 11.34 3.35
N GLN A 321 -24.97 12.16 3.14
CA GLN A 321 -25.39 13.14 4.15
C GLN A 321 -26.40 12.60 5.17
N SER A 322 -26.90 11.37 4.98
CA SER A 322 -27.70 10.69 6.01
C SER A 322 -26.84 10.26 7.20
N GLU A 323 -27.44 10.02 8.36
CA GLU A 323 -26.75 9.54 9.58
C GLU A 323 -25.96 8.25 9.34
N ASP A 324 -26.54 7.29 8.61
CA ASP A 324 -25.88 6.02 8.21
C ASP A 324 -25.04 6.14 6.92
N GLY A 325 -24.89 7.36 6.40
CA GLY A 325 -24.30 7.67 5.11
C GLY A 325 -22.77 7.63 5.08
N ALA A 326 -22.11 7.47 6.24
CA ALA A 326 -20.66 7.61 6.38
C ALA A 326 -19.85 6.76 5.37
N LYS A 327 -20.33 5.55 5.04
CA LYS A 327 -19.69 4.67 4.06
C LYS A 327 -19.66 5.22 2.63
N PHE A 328 -20.59 6.11 2.27
CA PHE A 328 -20.65 6.74 0.95
C PHE A 328 -19.78 7.99 0.85
N ARG A 329 -19.37 8.55 1.99
CA ARG A 329 -18.44 9.67 2.08
C ARG A 329 -16.97 9.23 2.05
N THR A 330 -16.69 7.94 2.30
CA THR A 330 -15.32 7.41 2.35
C THR A 330 -14.99 6.56 1.13
N ILE A 331 -13.90 6.89 0.45
CA ILE A 331 -13.37 6.15 -0.70
C ILE A 331 -12.01 5.59 -0.33
N ARG A 332 -11.87 4.26 -0.33
CA ARG A 332 -10.59 3.59 -0.07
C ARG A 332 -9.74 3.58 -1.33
N LEU A 333 -8.57 4.22 -1.29
CA LEU A 333 -7.65 4.29 -2.43
C LEU A 333 -7.01 2.94 -2.76
N ALA A 334 -7.00 1.99 -1.82
CA ALA A 334 -6.57 0.61 -2.06
C ALA A 334 -7.57 -0.23 -2.90
N ASN A 335 -8.78 0.28 -3.17
CA ASN A 335 -9.76 -0.44 -3.96
C ASN A 335 -9.31 -0.53 -5.42
N LYS A 336 -9.11 -1.76 -5.93
CA LYS A 336 -8.62 -2.01 -7.30
C LYS A 336 -9.43 -1.32 -8.39
N THR A 337 -10.75 -1.23 -8.24
CA THR A 337 -11.61 -0.56 -9.22
C THR A 337 -11.38 0.96 -9.21
N ILE A 338 -11.21 1.56 -8.02
CA ILE A 338 -10.86 2.98 -7.89
C ILE A 338 -9.46 3.24 -8.41
N GLN A 339 -8.49 2.36 -8.11
CA GLN A 339 -7.12 2.49 -8.62
C GLN A 339 -7.07 2.51 -10.15
N ASN A 340 -7.73 1.54 -10.79
CA ASN A 340 -7.68 1.37 -12.23
C ASN A 340 -8.54 2.38 -13.02
N LYS A 341 -9.56 2.97 -12.39
CA LYS A 341 -10.50 3.87 -13.09
C LYS A 341 -10.32 5.33 -12.74
N VAL A 342 -9.79 5.64 -11.56
CA VAL A 342 -9.69 7.00 -11.04
C VAL A 342 -8.23 7.35 -10.81
N ILE A 343 -7.51 6.58 -9.99
CA ILE A 343 -6.14 6.96 -9.58
C ILE A 343 -5.12 6.83 -10.70
N SER A 344 -5.30 5.89 -11.63
CA SER A 344 -4.41 5.74 -12.79
C SER A 344 -4.58 6.84 -13.84
N VAL A 345 -5.61 7.68 -13.71
CA VAL A 345 -5.96 8.72 -14.68
C VAL A 345 -5.56 10.08 -14.10
N GLU A 346 -4.60 10.73 -14.75
CA GLU A 346 -4.03 12.01 -14.31
C GLU A 346 -5.12 13.10 -14.26
N GLY A 347 -5.11 13.92 -13.19
CA GLY A 347 -6.12 14.95 -12.92
C GLY A 347 -7.35 14.46 -12.15
N SER A 348 -7.58 13.16 -12.05
CA SER A 348 -8.77 12.61 -11.38
C SER A 348 -8.76 12.82 -9.87
N LEU A 349 -7.58 12.75 -9.24
CA LEU A 349 -7.45 12.91 -7.80
C LEU A 349 -7.61 14.38 -7.41
N GLU A 350 -6.97 15.26 -8.17
CA GLU A 350 -7.06 16.72 -8.07
C GLU A 350 -8.50 17.18 -8.21
N LEU A 351 -9.24 16.61 -9.17
CA LEU A 351 -10.67 16.87 -9.35
C LEU A 351 -11.47 16.48 -8.08
N LEU A 352 -11.24 15.30 -7.51
CA LEU A 352 -11.92 14.90 -6.27
C LEU A 352 -11.56 15.82 -5.08
N LEU A 353 -10.30 16.22 -4.96
CA LEU A 353 -9.86 17.15 -3.91
C LEU A 353 -10.51 18.53 -4.07
N SER A 354 -10.58 19.05 -5.31
CA SER A 354 -11.24 20.33 -5.62
C SER A 354 -12.74 20.33 -5.34
N VAL A 355 -13.39 19.16 -5.41
CA VAL A 355 -14.79 18.95 -5.03
C VAL A 355 -15.00 19.00 -3.51
N GLY A 356 -13.92 18.90 -2.72
CA GLY A 356 -13.97 18.95 -1.25
C GLY A 356 -13.72 17.59 -0.57
N PHE A 357 -13.26 16.57 -1.30
CA PHE A 357 -12.72 15.38 -0.64
C PHE A 357 -11.39 15.71 0.04
N VAL A 358 -11.16 15.15 1.23
CA VAL A 358 -9.92 15.32 1.99
C VAL A 358 -9.20 13.98 2.09
N LEU A 359 -7.89 13.99 1.89
CA LEU A 359 -7.03 12.82 2.09
C LEU A 359 -6.82 12.58 3.59
N GLN A 360 -7.13 11.38 4.06
CA GLN A 360 -6.93 10.96 5.45
C GLN A 360 -6.28 9.58 5.53
N GLU A 361 -5.49 9.35 6.57
CA GLU A 361 -4.98 8.02 6.91
C GLU A 361 -5.87 7.41 8.00
N LYS A 362 -6.52 6.28 7.69
CA LYS A 362 -7.37 5.56 8.62
C LYS A 362 -6.99 4.08 8.59
N ASP A 363 -6.70 3.52 9.76
CA ASP A 363 -6.32 2.10 9.91
C ASP A 363 -5.11 1.71 9.04
N ASN A 364 -4.12 2.62 8.91
CA ASN A 364 -2.95 2.49 8.01
C ASN A 364 -3.29 2.41 6.52
N GLU A 365 -4.48 2.87 6.12
CA GLU A 365 -4.87 3.00 4.72
C GLU A 365 -5.18 4.46 4.38
N THR A 366 -4.70 4.89 3.21
CA THR A 366 -5.07 6.20 2.67
C THR A 366 -6.47 6.15 2.09
N VAL A 367 -7.34 7.03 2.57
CA VAL A 367 -8.74 7.15 2.16
C VAL A 367 -9.06 8.60 1.80
N LEU A 368 -9.95 8.81 0.84
CA LEU A 368 -10.57 10.11 0.61
C LEU A 368 -11.88 10.17 1.40
N VAL A 369 -12.09 11.27 2.12
CA VAL A 369 -13.28 11.48 2.94
C VAL A 369 -13.96 12.77 2.52
N PHE A 370 -15.24 12.68 2.18
CA PHE A 370 -16.11 13.83 1.98
C PHE A 370 -16.68 14.27 3.34
N PRO A 371 -16.49 15.52 3.77
CA PRO A 371 -17.01 16.00 5.05
C PRO A 371 -18.54 15.86 5.17
N ALA A 372 -19.02 15.63 6.40
CA ALA A 372 -20.45 15.58 6.68
C ALA A 372 -21.01 17.00 6.86
N GLY A 373 -22.21 17.27 6.35
CA GLY A 373 -22.87 18.57 6.45
C GLY A 373 -22.33 19.64 5.52
N GLN A 374 -21.29 19.33 4.73
CA GLN A 374 -20.73 20.25 3.74
C GLN A 374 -21.23 19.82 2.35
N VAL A 375 -22.36 20.39 1.93
CA VAL A 375 -22.81 20.33 0.54
C VAL A 375 -22.79 21.75 0.04
N GLU A 376 -21.80 22.06 -0.78
CA GLU A 376 -21.70 23.37 -1.42
C GLU A 376 -22.80 23.51 -2.48
N ASP A 377 -23.41 24.69 -2.57
CA ASP A 377 -24.53 24.93 -3.49
C ASP A 377 -24.11 24.76 -4.97
N TRP A 378 -22.84 24.99 -5.29
CA TRP A 378 -22.27 24.83 -6.63
C TRP A 378 -22.06 23.36 -7.05
N LEU A 379 -22.16 22.40 -6.11
CA LEU A 379 -21.85 21.00 -6.37
C LEU A 379 -22.77 20.39 -7.44
N GLY A 380 -24.04 20.82 -7.48
CA GLY A 380 -24.98 20.41 -8.52
C GLY A 380 -24.57 20.88 -9.93
N ALA A 381 -23.96 22.08 -10.04
CA ALA A 381 -23.42 22.58 -11.30
C ALA A 381 -22.15 21.82 -11.70
N ALA A 382 -21.25 21.57 -10.75
CA ALA A 382 -20.03 20.78 -10.97
C ALA A 382 -20.33 19.36 -11.48
N VAL A 383 -21.32 18.67 -10.91
CA VAL A 383 -21.73 17.34 -11.39
C VAL A 383 -22.22 17.40 -12.84
N LYS A 384 -23.03 18.41 -13.21
CA LYS A 384 -23.47 18.60 -14.60
C LYS A 384 -22.30 18.84 -15.55
N MET A 385 -21.28 19.58 -15.14
CA MET A 385 -20.07 19.80 -15.94
C MET A 385 -19.29 18.50 -16.15
N ILE A 386 -19.12 17.69 -15.10
CA ILE A 386 -18.47 16.37 -15.20
C ILE A 386 -19.24 15.46 -16.16
N ASP A 387 -20.57 15.41 -16.04
CA ASP A 387 -21.42 14.57 -16.89
C ASP A 387 -21.41 15.02 -18.36
N ALA A 388 -21.38 16.34 -18.61
CA ALA A 388 -21.24 16.89 -19.96
C ALA A 388 -19.91 16.50 -20.61
N CYS A 389 -18.80 16.51 -19.85
CA CYS A 389 -17.50 16.02 -20.32
C CYS A 389 -17.49 14.50 -20.55
N ALA A 390 -18.30 13.73 -19.81
CA ALA A 390 -18.39 12.28 -19.93
C ALA A 390 -19.29 11.80 -21.09
N GLY A 391 -19.92 12.73 -21.81
CA GLY A 391 -20.90 12.45 -22.87
C GLY A 391 -22.14 11.72 -22.34
N VAL A 392 -22.61 12.03 -21.12
CA VAL A 392 -23.78 11.43 -20.47
C VAL A 392 -25.03 12.28 -20.63
#